data_AF-A0A942IRF3-F1
#
_entry.id   AF-A0A942IRF3-F1
#
_cell.length_a   1.000
_cell.length_b   1.000
_cell.length_c   1.000
_cell.angle_alpha   90.00
_cell.angle_beta   90.00
_cell.angle_gamma   90.00
#
_symmetry.space_group_name_H-M   'P 1'
#
loop_
_entity.id
_entity.type
_entity.pdbx_description
1 polymer ?
#
loop_
_entity_poly.entity_id
_entity_poly.type
_entity_poly.pdbx_seq_one_letter_code
_entity_poly.pdbx_strand_id
1 'polypeptide(L)'
;MSATEKTDAMMDDQYATKVKQYREKIKAMGKEELQDELEILNENLEDIETEKRLILGQTGVHINAVAIDEYRNSFNREIKATQEMINIAKEALGA
;
A
#
# COMPACT_ATOMS: atom_id res chain seq x y z
N MET A 1 -25.64 -1.14 -6.13
CA MET A 1 -24.18 -1.30 -6.12
C MET A 1 -23.72 -1.75 -7.50
N SER A 2 -22.99 -0.87 -8.19
CA SER A 2 -22.27 -1.13 -9.44
C SER A 2 -21.16 -2.17 -9.24
N ALA A 3 -20.69 -2.79 -10.32
CA ALA A 3 -19.56 -3.71 -10.30
C ALA A 3 -18.29 -3.05 -9.75
N THR A 4 -18.06 -1.78 -10.10
CA THR A 4 -16.93 -0.97 -9.61
C THR A 4 -16.98 -0.75 -8.10
N GLU A 5 -18.15 -0.44 -7.55
CA GLU A 5 -18.34 -0.23 -6.09
C GLU A 5 -18.08 -1.51 -5.28
N LYS A 6 -18.36 -2.69 -5.86
CA LYS A 6 -18.06 -3.98 -5.22
C LYS A 6 -16.56 -4.28 -5.24
N THR A 7 -15.90 -4.05 -6.37
CA THR A 7 -14.45 -4.22 -6.50
C THR A 7 -13.70 -3.30 -5.54
N ASP A 8 -14.14 -2.05 -5.43
CA ASP A 8 -13.57 -1.08 -4.51
C ASP A 8 -13.66 -1.52 -3.06
N ALA A 9 -14.84 -1.96 -2.61
CA ALA A 9 -15.03 -2.47 -1.25
C ALA A 9 -14.21 -3.74 -0.97
N MET A 10 -14.06 -4.63 -1.95
CA MET A 10 -13.24 -5.84 -1.80
C MET A 10 -11.76 -5.52 -1.67
N MET A 11 -11.25 -4.54 -2.42
CA MET A 11 -9.85 -4.11 -2.33
C MET A 11 -9.59 -3.41 -1.00
N ASP A 12 -10.51 -2.55 -0.53
CA ASP A 12 -10.40 -1.91 0.79
C ASP A 12 -10.34 -2.95 1.93
N ASP A 13 -11.14 -4.02 1.85
CA ASP A 13 -11.14 -5.12 2.83
C ASP A 13 -9.82 -5.92 2.79
N GLN A 14 -9.24 -6.13 1.61
CA GLN A 14 -7.94 -6.78 1.47
C GLN A 14 -6.81 -5.98 2.12
N TYR A 15 -6.73 -4.67 1.86
CA TYR A 15 -5.68 -3.83 2.46
C TYR A 15 -5.84 -3.69 3.97
N ALA A 16 -7.07 -3.57 4.47
CA ALA A 16 -7.35 -3.59 5.90
C ALA A 16 -6.92 -4.91 6.55
N THR A 17 -7.18 -6.05 5.88
CA THR A 17 -6.73 -7.37 6.34
C THR A 17 -5.21 -7.46 6.37
N LYS A 18 -4.52 -6.95 5.34
CA LYS A 18 -3.05 -6.92 5.27
C LYS A 18 -2.44 -6.12 6.42
N VAL A 19 -2.97 -4.92 6.70
CA VAL A 19 -2.53 -4.08 7.83
C VAL A 19 -2.77 -4.79 9.17
N LYS A 20 -3.93 -5.43 9.35
CA LYS A 20 -4.24 -6.18 10.57
C LYS A 20 -3.28 -7.35 10.78
N GLN A 21 -3.00 -8.13 9.74
CA GLN A 21 -2.04 -9.24 9.79
C GLN A 21 -0.63 -8.72 10.11
N TYR A 22 -0.23 -7.61 9.51
CA TYR A 22 1.06 -6.98 9.78
C TYR A 22 1.18 -6.55 11.26
N ARG A 23 0.13 -5.93 11.82
CA ARG A 23 0.10 -5.54 13.24
C ARG A 23 0.29 -6.74 14.18
N GLU A 24 -0.19 -7.93 13.82
CA GLU A 24 0.07 -9.15 14.60
C GLU A 24 1.49 -9.70 14.36
N LYS A 25 2.01 -9.65 13.13
CA LYS A 25 3.38 -10.06 12.77
C LYS A 25 4.42 -9.32 13.60
N ILE A 26 4.31 -7.99 13.68
CA ILE A 26 5.32 -7.14 14.33
C ILE A 26 5.40 -7.33 15.86
N LYS A 27 4.37 -7.87 16.51
CA LYS A 27 4.39 -8.14 17.96
C LYS A 27 5.41 -9.21 18.34
N ALA A 28 5.75 -10.08 17.40
CA ALA A 28 6.73 -11.14 17.60
C ALA A 28 8.17 -10.72 17.22
N MET A 29 8.34 -9.55 16.60
CA MET A 29 9.63 -9.09 16.09
C MET A 29 10.47 -8.44 17.18
N GLY A 30 11.77 -8.73 17.14
CA GLY A 30 12.77 -8.01 17.90
C GLY A 30 13.05 -6.61 17.32
N LYS A 31 13.81 -5.80 18.05
CA LYS A 31 14.15 -4.43 17.63
C LYS A 31 14.88 -4.37 16.28
N GLU A 32 15.89 -5.22 16.08
CA GLU A 32 16.67 -5.28 14.84
C GLU A 32 15.77 -5.70 13.66
N GLU A 33 14.94 -6.74 13.85
CA GLU A 33 13.98 -7.19 12.83
C GLU A 33 12.96 -6.10 12.47
N LEU A 34 12.50 -5.30 13.44
CA LEU A 34 11.62 -4.16 13.18
C LEU A 34 12.31 -3.04 12.39
N GLN A 35 13.62 -2.84 12.57
CA GLN A 35 14.39 -1.86 11.81
C GLN A 35 14.57 -2.33 10.37
N ASP A 36 14.93 -3.59 10.16
CA ASP A 36 15.05 -4.19 8.83
C ASP A 36 13.70 -4.17 8.10
N GLU A 37 12.62 -4.54 8.79
CA GLU A 37 11.27 -4.50 8.21
C GLU A 37 10.84 -3.06 7.87
N LEU A 38 11.22 -2.08 8.70
CA LEU A 38 10.95 -0.67 8.40
C LEU A 38 11.71 -0.21 7.15
N GLU A 39 12.97 -0.61 6.96
CA GLU A 39 13.73 -0.31 5.75
C GLU A 39 13.05 -0.91 4.52
N ILE A 40 12.71 -2.20 4.57
CA ILE A 40 11.98 -2.91 3.51
C ILE A 40 10.66 -2.21 3.18
N LEU A 41 9.90 -1.77 4.18
CA LEU A 41 8.63 -1.08 3.94
C LEU A 41 8.82 0.29 3.28
N ASN A 42 9.88 1.02 3.61
CA ASN A 42 10.19 2.30 2.96
C ASN A 42 10.63 2.09 1.51
N GLU A 43 11.46 1.09 1.23
CA GLU A 43 11.84 0.71 -0.15
C GLU A 43 10.62 0.33 -0.97
N ASN A 44 9.76 -0.53 -0.42
CA ASN A 44 8.51 -0.91 -1.08
C ASN A 44 7.62 0.31 -1.37
N LEU A 45 7.53 1.27 -0.44
CA LEU A 45 6.75 2.49 -0.64
C LEU A 45 7.30 3.31 -1.81
N GLU A 46 8.63 3.48 -1.88
CA GLU A 46 9.29 4.20 -2.97
C GLU A 46 9.07 3.50 -4.32
N ASP A 47 9.14 2.17 -4.35
CA ASP A 47 8.88 1.37 -5.54
C ASP A 47 7.44 1.55 -6.04
N ILE A 48 6.45 1.46 -5.13
CA ILE A 48 5.03 1.65 -5.47
C ILE A 48 4.79 3.07 -6.01
N GLU A 49 5.38 4.09 -5.39
CA GLU A 49 5.24 5.47 -5.85
C GLU A 49 5.92 5.71 -7.21
N THR A 50 7.05 5.07 -7.45
CA THR A 50 7.76 5.11 -8.72
C THR A 50 6.95 4.41 -9.80
N GLU A 51 6.44 3.22 -9.54
CA GLU A 51 5.58 2.48 -10.47
C GLU A 51 4.32 3.29 -10.81
N LYS A 52 3.64 3.85 -9.80
CA LYS A 52 2.49 4.74 -10.00
C LYS A 52 2.83 5.89 -10.95
N ARG A 53 4.00 6.52 -10.78
CA ARG A 53 4.45 7.63 -11.62
C ARG A 53 4.75 7.18 -13.05
N LEU A 54 5.41 6.03 -13.22
CA LEU A 54 5.75 5.48 -14.53
C LEU A 54 4.49 5.10 -15.31
N ILE A 55 3.59 4.34 -14.68
CA ILE A 55 2.34 3.90 -15.30
C ILE A 55 1.48 5.13 -15.62
N LEU A 56 1.13 5.95 -14.63
CA LEU A 56 0.25 7.10 -14.87
C LEU A 56 0.88 8.18 -15.78
N GLY A 57 2.21 8.25 -15.83
CA GLY A 57 2.95 9.14 -16.73
C GLY A 57 2.98 8.66 -18.19
N GLN A 58 3.02 7.33 -18.41
CA GLN A 58 3.02 6.73 -19.75
C GLN A 58 1.60 6.57 -20.34
N THR A 59 0.57 6.48 -19.51
CA THR A 59 -0.81 6.22 -19.97
C THR A 59 -1.49 7.37 -20.71
N GLY A 60 -0.88 8.56 -20.74
CA GLY A 60 -1.42 9.76 -21.41
C GLY A 60 -1.68 9.64 -22.92
N VAL A 61 -1.32 8.53 -23.56
CA VAL A 61 -1.44 8.37 -25.02
C VAL A 61 -2.51 7.36 -25.44
N HIS A 62 -2.79 6.27 -24.68
CA HIS A 62 -3.62 5.15 -25.18
C HIS A 62 -4.57 4.44 -24.18
N ILE A 63 -4.66 4.84 -22.90
CA ILE A 63 -5.52 4.14 -21.92
C ILE A 63 -6.84 4.89 -21.67
N ASN A 64 -7.94 4.14 -21.60
CA ASN A 64 -9.27 4.63 -21.23
C ASN A 64 -9.25 5.31 -19.84
N ALA A 65 -9.87 6.48 -19.70
CA ALA A 65 -9.95 7.24 -18.46
C ALA A 65 -10.42 6.41 -17.24
N VAL A 66 -11.38 5.49 -17.44
CA VAL A 66 -11.88 4.61 -16.36
C VAL A 66 -10.77 3.70 -15.82
N ALA A 67 -9.97 3.12 -16.70
CA ALA A 67 -8.86 2.26 -16.29
C ALA A 67 -7.75 3.06 -15.59
N ILE A 68 -7.50 4.29 -16.01
CA ILE A 68 -6.54 5.20 -15.34
C ILE A 68 -6.98 5.48 -13.90
N ASP A 69 -8.28 5.73 -13.68
CA ASP A 69 -8.82 5.98 -12.35
C ASP A 69 -8.77 4.72 -11.47
N GLU A 70 -9.05 3.53 -12.02
CA GLU A 70 -8.91 2.25 -11.32
C GLU A 70 -7.45 2.01 -10.87
N TYR A 71 -6.48 2.19 -11.77
CA TYR A 71 -5.05 2.09 -11.42
C TYR A 71 -4.66 3.09 -10.35
N ARG A 72 -5.08 4.36 -10.49
CA ARG A 72 -4.79 5.40 -9.51
C ARG A 72 -5.34 5.05 -8.14
N ASN A 73 -6.57 4.56 -8.06
CA ASN A 73 -7.21 4.16 -6.81
C ASN A 73 -6.51 2.95 -6.18
N SER A 74 -6.13 1.95 -6.98
CA SER A 74 -5.36 0.80 -6.51
C SER A 74 -4.03 1.23 -5.89
N PHE A 75 -3.23 2.04 -6.60
CA PHE A 75 -1.97 2.55 -6.08
C PHE A 75 -2.15 3.38 -4.80
N ASN A 76 -3.17 4.23 -4.76
CA ASN A 76 -3.44 5.05 -3.58
C ASN A 76 -3.79 4.19 -2.34
N ARG A 77 -4.56 3.11 -2.51
CA ARG A 77 -4.88 2.18 -1.43
C ARG A 77 -3.64 1.46 -0.93
N GLU A 78 -2.81 0.99 -1.85
CA GLU A 78 -1.58 0.29 -1.51
C GLU A 78 -0.58 1.19 -0.78
N ILE A 79 -0.34 2.39 -1.29
CA ILE A 79 0.47 3.42 -0.64
C ILE A 79 -0.03 3.67 0.78
N LYS A 80 -1.35 3.86 0.94
CA LYS A 80 -1.95 4.12 2.25
C LYS A 80 -1.73 2.95 3.23
N ALA A 81 -1.91 1.71 2.77
CA ALA A 81 -1.71 0.52 3.58
C ALA A 81 -0.25 0.36 4.00
N THR A 82 0.69 0.52 3.06
CA THR A 82 2.13 0.46 3.33
C THR A 82 2.56 1.57 4.30
N GLN A 83 2.05 2.79 4.14
CA GLN A 83 2.31 3.90 5.06
C GLN A 83 1.80 3.60 6.48
N GLU A 84 0.63 2.95 6.61
CA GLU A 84 0.11 2.54 7.90
C GLU A 84 0.98 1.46 8.56
N MET A 85 1.50 0.50 7.78
CA MET A 85 2.47 -0.48 8.28
C MET A 85 3.77 0.16 8.76
N ILE A 86 4.29 1.16 8.02
CA ILE A 86 5.45 1.95 8.42
C ILE A 86 5.19 2.63 9.77
N ASN A 87 4.03 3.26 9.93
CA ASN A 87 3.67 3.93 11.18
C ASN A 87 3.58 2.93 12.34
N ILE A 88 2.96 1.76 12.12
CA ILE A 88 2.88 0.69 13.11
C ILE A 88 4.27 0.20 13.54
N ALA A 89 5.20 0.04 12.59
CA ALA A 89 6.58 -0.35 12.88
C ALA A 89 7.34 0.73 13.67
N LYS A 90 7.17 2.01 13.31
CA LYS A 90 7.75 3.15 14.04
C LYS A 90 7.22 3.24 15.47
N GLU A 91 5.91 3.09 15.65
CA GLU A 91 5.28 3.04 16.98
C GLU A 91 5.86 1.91 17.84
N ALA A 92 6.06 0.73 17.25
CA ALA A 92 6.66 -0.42 17.94
C ALA A 92 8.14 -0.20 18.32
N LEU A 93 8.88 0.59 17.53
CA LEU A 93 10.25 1.01 17.81
C LEU A 93 10.34 2.18 18.81
N GLY A 94 9.23 2.84 19.12
CA GLY A 94 9.19 4.05 19.95
C GLY A 94 9.75 5.30 19.26
N ALA A 95 9.65 5.37 17.93
CA ALA A 95 10.16 6.44 17.07
C ALA A 95 9.06 7.39 16.58
#